data_AF-A0A834GBS8-F1
#
_entry.id   AF-A0A834GBS8-F1
#
_cell.length_a   1.000
_cell.length_b   1.000
_cell.length_c   1.000
_cell.angle_alpha   90.00
_cell.angle_beta   90.00
_cell.angle_gamma   90.00
#
_symmetry.space_group_name_H-M   'P 1'
#
loop_
_entity.id
_entity.type
_entity.pdbx_description
1 polymer ?
#
loop_
_entity_poly.entity_id
_entity_poly.type
_entity_poly.pdbx_seq_one_letter_code
_entity_poly.pdbx_strand_id
1 'polypeptide(L)'
;MGLLCDMILSLAMVIFFSRGVSGATFTFVNKCDFTVWPGILGTPTLDTTGFELTKGSSQSYQAPTGWSGRFWGRTGCNFDGSGHGLCATADCGSGQVECNGAGATPPATLAEFTLGSGTMDFYDVSLVDGYNLPMIVEVSGGSGVCAPTGCDVDLNRNCPTELRAADGDACKSACEAFGTPEYCCSGAYNSPTACTPSVYSQMFKSACPRSYSYAYDDATIILILANLFGDCSKKASKDSAKSTETTLLSNGSPSWLANLATGDSTRKLPHYALLLFALILTTISISLSFLQQL
;
A
#
# COMPACT_ATOMS: atom_id res chain seq x y z
N MET A 1 -1.31 -12.38 -51.67
CA MET A 1 -2.37 -12.92 -50.79
C MET A 1 -1.82 -13.47 -49.47
N GLY A 2 -0.80 -14.35 -49.47
CA GLY A 2 -0.20 -14.91 -48.23
C GLY A 2 0.19 -13.87 -47.17
N LEU A 3 1.07 -12.92 -47.50
CA LEU A 3 1.57 -11.87 -46.59
C LEU A 3 0.47 -11.11 -45.81
N LEU A 4 -0.70 -10.87 -46.42
CA LEU A 4 -1.81 -10.18 -45.76
C LEU A 4 -2.52 -11.11 -44.75
N CYS A 5 -2.58 -12.41 -45.04
CA CYS A 5 -3.08 -13.44 -44.15
C CYS A 5 -2.17 -13.60 -42.93
N ASP A 6 -0.86 -13.68 -43.13
CA ASP A 6 0.13 -13.85 -42.06
C ASP A 6 0.16 -12.66 -41.10
N MET A 7 0.01 -11.44 -41.62
CA MET A 7 -0.06 -10.22 -40.80
C MET A 7 -1.36 -10.14 -39.98
N ILE A 8 -2.50 -10.53 -40.57
CA ILE A 8 -3.78 -10.63 -39.86
C ILE A 8 -3.74 -11.73 -38.80
N LEU A 9 -3.15 -12.89 -39.11
CA LEU A 9 -3.01 -14.00 -38.18
C LEU A 9 -2.10 -13.64 -37.00
N SER A 10 -1.00 -12.92 -37.25
CA SER A 10 -0.09 -12.41 -36.22
C SER A 10 -0.78 -11.39 -35.31
N LEU A 11 -1.51 -10.43 -35.87
CA LEU A 11 -2.27 -9.45 -35.09
C LEU A 11 -3.40 -10.11 -34.30
N ALA A 12 -4.10 -11.09 -34.89
CA ALA A 12 -5.12 -11.88 -34.20
C ALA A 12 -4.50 -12.66 -33.02
N MET A 13 -3.34 -13.31 -33.20
CA MET A 13 -2.63 -13.98 -32.11
C MET A 13 -2.25 -13.01 -30.99
N VAL A 14 -1.73 -11.82 -31.31
CA VAL A 14 -1.44 -10.79 -30.28
C VAL A 14 -2.70 -10.38 -29.51
N ILE A 15 -3.85 -10.24 -30.16
CA ILE A 15 -5.13 -9.89 -29.53
C ILE A 15 -5.72 -11.08 -28.72
N PHE A 16 -5.54 -12.32 -29.18
CA PHE A 16 -5.97 -13.53 -28.46
C PHE A 16 -5.08 -13.84 -27.25
N PHE A 17 -3.78 -13.49 -27.31
CA PHE A 17 -2.85 -13.64 -26.19
C PHE A 17 -2.78 -12.42 -25.27
N SER A 18 -3.33 -11.25 -25.67
CA SER A 18 -3.57 -10.13 -24.76
C SER A 18 -4.75 -10.39 -23.82
N ARG A 19 -4.65 -11.47 -23.03
CA ARG A 19 -5.40 -11.59 -21.79
C ARG A 19 -4.91 -10.47 -20.88
N GLY A 20 -5.79 -9.52 -20.55
CA GLY A 20 -5.47 -8.49 -19.59
C GLY A 20 -4.99 -9.13 -18.29
N VAL A 21 -3.84 -8.71 -17.78
CA VAL A 21 -3.36 -9.17 -16.47
C VAL A 21 -4.35 -8.65 -15.42
N SER A 22 -5.08 -9.57 -14.80
CA SER A 22 -5.87 -9.27 -13.61
C SER A 22 -4.91 -9.01 -12.45
N GLY A 23 -5.07 -7.87 -11.79
CA GLY A 23 -4.16 -7.40 -10.74
C GLY A 23 -4.64 -6.08 -10.14
N ALA A 24 -4.06 -5.73 -9.00
CA ALA A 24 -4.30 -4.46 -8.33
C ALA A 24 -3.20 -3.45 -8.68
N THR A 25 -3.58 -2.19 -8.85
CA THR A 25 -2.64 -1.08 -8.95
C THR A 25 -2.45 -0.42 -7.60
N PHE A 26 -1.31 -0.62 -6.97
CA PHE A 26 -0.94 0.13 -5.77
C PHE A 26 -0.41 1.50 -6.18
N THR A 27 -0.92 2.57 -5.58
CA THR A 27 -0.45 3.94 -5.80
C THR A 27 -0.04 4.55 -4.47
N PHE A 28 1.27 4.70 -4.29
CA PHE A 28 1.88 5.34 -3.14
C PHE A 28 1.79 6.85 -3.32
N VAL A 29 1.38 7.58 -2.28
CA VAL A 29 1.24 9.04 -2.33
C VAL A 29 1.85 9.62 -1.05
N ASN A 30 2.96 10.34 -1.18
CA ASN A 30 3.58 10.97 -0.02
C ASN A 30 2.89 12.30 0.29
N LYS A 31 2.06 12.31 1.35
CA LYS A 31 1.42 13.52 1.90
C LYS A 31 2.17 14.12 3.09
N CYS A 32 3.28 13.51 3.53
CA CYS A 32 4.15 14.06 4.57
C CYS A 32 4.87 15.31 4.03
N ASP A 33 5.39 16.14 4.92
CA ASP A 33 6.13 17.34 4.57
C ASP A 33 7.63 17.11 4.33
N PHE A 34 8.08 15.86 4.42
CA PHE A 34 9.43 15.33 4.18
C PHE A 34 9.42 14.16 3.18
N THR A 35 10.59 13.77 2.66
CA THR A 35 10.76 12.59 1.80
C THR A 35 10.64 11.29 2.61
N VAL A 36 9.91 10.32 2.07
CA VAL A 36 9.77 8.96 2.61
C VAL A 36 10.40 7.99 1.61
N TRP A 37 11.00 6.90 2.09
CA TRP A 37 11.48 5.82 1.22
C TRP A 37 10.65 4.56 1.46
N PRO A 38 9.58 4.32 0.68
CA PRO A 38 8.80 3.11 0.81
C PRO A 38 9.65 1.85 0.68
N GLY A 39 9.28 0.81 1.42
CA GLY A 39 9.77 -0.56 1.27
C GLY A 39 8.62 -1.49 0.90
N ILE A 40 8.94 -2.51 0.10
CA ILE A 40 8.00 -3.51 -0.39
C ILE A 40 8.56 -4.91 -0.12
N LEU A 41 7.78 -5.74 0.57
CA LEU A 41 8.02 -7.17 0.71
C LEU A 41 6.75 -7.93 0.29
N GLY A 42 6.85 -8.84 -0.68
CA GLY A 42 5.71 -9.65 -1.09
C GLY A 42 6.07 -10.74 -2.09
N THR A 43 5.11 -11.63 -2.34
CA THR A 43 5.26 -12.78 -3.24
C THR A 43 4.17 -12.75 -4.32
N PRO A 44 4.52 -12.78 -5.62
CA PRO A 44 5.87 -12.59 -6.17
C PRO A 44 6.43 -11.19 -5.86
N THR A 45 7.74 -11.01 -5.97
CA THR A 45 8.38 -9.69 -5.92
C THR A 45 7.81 -8.78 -7.00
N LEU A 46 7.55 -7.52 -6.67
CA LEU A 46 7.12 -6.50 -7.65
C LEU A 46 8.35 -5.92 -8.39
N ASP A 47 8.12 -4.96 -9.28
CA ASP A 47 9.19 -4.29 -10.06
C ASP A 47 10.26 -3.58 -9.21
N THR A 48 10.00 -3.40 -7.91
CA THR A 48 10.93 -2.88 -6.89
C THR A 48 10.61 -3.48 -5.52
N THR A 49 11.58 -3.46 -4.63
CA THR A 49 11.47 -3.71 -3.18
C THR A 49 11.68 -2.45 -2.33
N GLY A 50 12.04 -1.31 -2.93
CA GLY A 50 12.14 -0.03 -2.22
C GLY A 50 12.62 1.12 -3.11
N PHE A 51 12.07 2.32 -2.88
CA PHE A 51 12.27 3.50 -3.73
C PHE A 51 12.21 4.80 -2.91
N GLU A 52 12.61 5.93 -3.50
CA GLU A 52 12.42 7.26 -2.93
C GLU A 52 11.08 7.86 -3.35
N LEU A 53 10.33 8.44 -2.41
CA LEU A 53 9.09 9.15 -2.68
C LEU A 53 9.09 10.53 -2.02
N THR A 54 9.41 11.56 -2.80
CA THR A 54 9.52 12.96 -2.33
C THR A 54 8.17 13.56 -1.94
N LYS A 55 8.18 14.61 -1.12
CA LYS A 55 6.99 15.36 -0.66
C LYS A 55 6.01 15.66 -1.81
N GLY A 56 4.76 15.26 -1.64
CA GLY A 56 3.67 15.53 -2.59
C GLY A 56 3.71 14.71 -3.88
N SER A 57 4.71 13.83 -4.05
CA SER A 57 4.81 12.95 -5.21
C SER A 57 4.01 11.65 -5.04
N SER A 58 3.79 10.96 -6.16
CA SER A 58 3.14 9.66 -6.18
C SER A 58 3.81 8.71 -7.18
N GLN A 59 3.78 7.42 -6.88
CA GLN A 59 4.33 6.37 -7.74
C GLN A 59 3.45 5.12 -7.65
N SER A 60 3.30 4.39 -8.77
CA SER A 60 2.39 3.26 -8.87
C SER A 60 3.08 1.99 -9.36
N TYR A 61 2.63 0.84 -8.83
CA TYR A 61 3.11 -0.49 -9.18
C TYR A 61 1.93 -1.45 -9.37
N GLN A 62 2.10 -2.44 -10.25
CA GLN A 62 1.10 -3.49 -10.47
C GLN A 62 1.44 -4.72 -9.63
N ALA A 63 0.46 -5.25 -8.92
CA ALA A 63 0.55 -6.55 -8.25
C ALA A 63 -0.42 -7.54 -8.92
N PRO A 64 0.02 -8.77 -9.23
CA PRO A 64 -0.86 -9.77 -9.85
C PRO A 64 -1.95 -10.25 -8.87
N THR A 65 -3.06 -10.77 -9.39
CA THR A 65 -3.99 -11.58 -8.57
C THR A 65 -3.23 -12.74 -7.91
N GLY A 66 -3.46 -12.98 -6.62
CA GLY A 66 -2.71 -13.94 -5.80
C GLY A 66 -1.51 -13.34 -5.06
N TRP A 67 -1.18 -12.05 -5.26
CA TRP A 67 -0.10 -11.39 -4.54
C TRP A 67 -0.43 -11.22 -3.05
N SER A 68 0.52 -11.55 -2.18
CA SER A 68 0.45 -11.29 -0.75
C SER A 68 1.75 -10.64 -0.29
N GLY A 69 1.65 -9.63 0.57
CA GLY A 69 2.79 -8.83 0.98
C GLY A 69 2.39 -7.61 1.82
N ARG A 70 3.40 -6.79 2.12
CA ARG A 70 3.30 -5.62 2.97
C ARG A 70 4.17 -4.46 2.48
N PHE A 71 3.71 -3.26 2.79
CA PHE A 71 4.40 -2.00 2.54
C PHE A 71 4.65 -1.26 3.85
N TRP A 72 5.74 -0.49 3.88
CA TRP A 72 6.06 0.45 4.95
C TRP A 72 6.74 1.68 4.35
N GLY A 73 6.89 2.75 5.14
CA GLY A 73 7.69 3.91 4.76
C GLY A 73 8.86 4.10 5.72
N ARG A 74 10.07 4.27 5.18
CA ARG A 74 11.28 4.62 5.95
C ARG A 74 11.44 6.13 6.05
N THR A 75 11.93 6.63 7.19
CA THR A 75 12.20 8.06 7.42
C THR A 75 13.64 8.30 7.87
N GLY A 76 14.11 9.54 7.75
CA GLY A 76 15.47 9.93 8.15
C GLY A 76 16.57 9.19 7.36
N CYS A 77 16.30 8.84 6.10
CA CYS A 77 17.25 8.10 5.26
C CYS A 77 18.36 9.01 4.71
N ASN A 78 19.58 8.46 4.68
CA ASN A 78 20.73 9.09 4.05
C ASN A 78 21.38 8.10 3.09
N PHE A 79 20.95 8.14 1.82
CA PHE A 79 21.50 7.33 0.73
C PHE A 79 22.49 8.14 -0.10
N ASP A 80 23.61 7.53 -0.49
CA ASP A 80 24.59 8.12 -1.39
C ASP A 80 24.11 8.10 -2.87
N GLY A 81 24.90 8.69 -3.77
CA GLY A 81 24.60 8.71 -5.19
C GLY A 81 24.62 7.34 -5.90
N SER A 82 24.99 6.27 -5.18
CA SER A 82 24.91 4.88 -5.63
C SER A 82 23.75 4.11 -4.96
N GLY A 83 22.93 4.79 -4.16
CA GLY A 83 21.79 4.21 -3.45
C GLY A 83 22.15 3.44 -2.18
N HIS A 84 23.36 3.59 -1.62
CA HIS A 84 23.78 2.93 -0.37
C HIS A 84 23.62 3.84 0.84
N GLY A 85 23.12 3.30 1.95
CA GLY A 85 22.75 4.12 3.11
C GLY A 85 21.91 3.39 4.14
N LEU A 86 21.40 4.15 5.10
CA LEU A 86 20.57 3.69 6.22
C LEU A 86 19.47 4.71 6.51
N CYS A 87 18.38 4.24 7.10
CA CYS A 87 17.26 5.05 7.60
C CYS A 87 17.16 5.04 9.13
N ALA A 88 16.60 6.12 9.69
CA ALA A 88 16.41 6.26 11.13
C ALA A 88 15.22 5.44 11.66
N THR A 89 14.18 5.24 10.84
CA THR A 89 13.02 4.40 11.19
C THR A 89 12.69 3.41 10.07
N ALA A 90 12.15 2.25 10.46
CA ALA A 90 11.69 1.17 9.58
C ALA A 90 12.71 0.65 8.54
N ASP A 91 14.01 0.87 8.78
CA ASP A 91 15.10 0.45 7.89
C ASP A 91 15.07 -1.06 7.63
N CYS A 92 15.37 -1.48 6.40
CA CYS A 92 15.27 -2.89 6.01
C CYS A 92 16.61 -3.65 6.04
N GLY A 93 17.69 -3.06 6.55
CA GLY A 93 18.97 -3.73 6.78
C GLY A 93 19.73 -4.13 5.52
N SER A 94 19.21 -3.83 4.33
CA SER A 94 19.87 -4.10 3.04
C SER A 94 21.09 -3.21 2.77
N GLY A 95 21.20 -2.10 3.50
CA GLY A 95 22.18 -1.04 3.23
C GLY A 95 21.90 -0.28 1.92
N GLN A 96 20.70 -0.43 1.34
CA GLN A 96 20.34 0.08 0.01
C GLN A 96 18.92 0.69 -0.01
N VAL A 97 18.64 1.51 -1.02
CA VAL A 97 17.27 1.98 -1.32
C VAL A 97 16.34 0.77 -1.57
N GLU A 98 16.80 -0.23 -2.32
CA GLU A 98 16.12 -1.51 -2.48
C GLU A 98 16.23 -2.36 -1.20
N CYS A 99 15.14 -2.96 -0.75
CA CYS A 99 15.12 -3.82 0.44
C CYS A 99 15.48 -5.29 0.17
N ASN A 100 15.58 -5.70 -1.11
CA ASN A 100 16.12 -7.00 -1.56
C ASN A 100 15.50 -8.23 -0.87
N GLY A 101 14.19 -8.17 -0.54
CA GLY A 101 13.46 -9.24 0.15
C GLY A 101 13.55 -9.22 1.68
N ALA A 102 14.22 -8.24 2.28
CA ALA A 102 14.15 -7.97 3.71
C ALA A 102 12.87 -7.18 4.07
N GLY A 103 12.38 -7.37 5.30
CA GLY A 103 11.29 -6.57 5.87
C GLY A 103 11.80 -5.34 6.60
N ALA A 104 10.88 -4.50 7.08
CA ALA A 104 11.20 -3.40 7.99
C ALA A 104 11.79 -3.94 9.32
N THR A 105 12.77 -3.22 9.86
CA THR A 105 13.17 -3.33 11.27
C THR A 105 12.19 -2.51 12.11
N PRO A 106 11.47 -3.10 13.07
CA PRO A 106 10.54 -2.37 13.92
C PRO A 106 11.23 -1.25 14.75
N PRO A 107 10.53 -0.18 15.12
CA PRO A 107 9.11 0.09 14.87
C PRO A 107 8.79 0.53 13.43
N ALA A 108 7.70 0.00 12.87
CA ALA A 108 7.22 0.34 11.53
C ALA A 108 5.70 0.22 11.43
N THR A 109 5.04 1.26 10.89
CA THR A 109 3.63 1.17 10.47
C THR A 109 3.57 0.36 9.16
N LEU A 110 2.81 -0.74 9.16
CA LEU A 110 2.68 -1.63 8.00
C LEU A 110 1.31 -1.47 7.33
N ALA A 111 1.27 -1.53 6.00
CA ALA A 111 0.04 -1.83 5.25
C ALA A 111 0.17 -3.22 4.63
N GLU A 112 -0.72 -4.13 4.99
CA GLU A 112 -0.64 -5.56 4.66
C GLU A 112 -1.78 -5.94 3.69
N PHE A 113 -1.50 -6.88 2.77
CA PHE A 113 -2.40 -7.22 1.67
C PHE A 113 -2.35 -8.72 1.33
N THR A 114 -3.49 -9.28 0.96
CA THR A 114 -3.60 -10.60 0.31
C THR A 114 -4.68 -10.52 -0.77
N LEU A 115 -4.26 -10.51 -2.03
CA LEU A 115 -5.10 -10.32 -3.21
C LEU A 115 -5.56 -11.65 -3.80
N GLY A 116 -6.82 -11.76 -4.23
CA GLY A 116 -7.35 -12.95 -4.89
C GLY A 116 -7.50 -14.16 -3.97
N SER A 117 -7.78 -13.95 -2.68
CA SER A 117 -8.11 -15.03 -1.74
C SER A 117 -9.53 -15.54 -2.02
N GLY A 118 -9.62 -16.43 -3.02
CA GLY A 118 -10.90 -16.85 -3.60
C GLY A 118 -11.50 -15.73 -4.46
N THR A 119 -12.53 -15.06 -3.94
CA THR A 119 -13.22 -13.94 -4.61
C THR A 119 -13.04 -12.61 -3.90
N MET A 120 -12.15 -12.53 -2.90
CA MET A 120 -11.98 -11.35 -2.05
C MET A 120 -10.50 -10.99 -1.88
N ASP A 121 -10.26 -9.69 -1.78
CA ASP A 121 -8.98 -9.13 -1.36
C ASP A 121 -9.07 -8.75 0.11
N PHE A 122 -8.03 -9.06 0.87
CA PHE A 122 -7.88 -8.65 2.27
C PHE A 122 -6.76 -7.61 2.36
N TYR A 123 -6.99 -6.55 3.14
CA TYR A 123 -6.02 -5.50 3.37
C TYR A 123 -6.26 -4.83 4.72
N ASP A 124 -5.19 -4.37 5.34
CA ASP A 124 -5.22 -3.68 6.62
C ASP A 124 -4.02 -2.74 6.79
N VAL A 125 -4.06 -1.94 7.86
CA VAL A 125 -2.88 -1.27 8.40
C VAL A 125 -2.65 -1.78 9.81
N SER A 126 -1.44 -2.25 10.05
CA SER A 126 -1.01 -2.95 11.25
C SER A 126 0.02 -2.13 12.02
N LEU A 127 -0.19 -2.02 13.33
CA LEU A 127 0.70 -1.42 14.31
C LEU A 127 1.28 -2.48 15.28
N VAL A 128 1.17 -3.76 14.91
CA VAL A 128 1.72 -4.89 15.67
C VAL A 128 3.24 -4.76 15.79
N ASP A 129 3.89 -4.35 14.70
CA ASP A 129 5.32 -4.05 14.60
C ASP A 129 5.62 -2.58 15.00
N GLY A 130 4.72 -1.90 15.71
CA GLY A 130 4.89 -0.52 16.17
C GLY A 130 4.35 0.54 15.20
N TYR A 131 4.84 1.77 15.35
CA TYR A 131 4.45 2.93 14.56
C TYR A 131 5.68 3.81 14.30
N ASN A 132 5.78 4.36 13.09
CA ASN A 132 6.78 5.39 12.77
C ASN A 132 6.19 6.58 11.99
N LEU A 133 5.14 6.37 11.19
CA LEU A 133 4.47 7.43 10.43
C LEU A 133 2.97 7.14 10.22
N PRO A 134 2.14 8.18 9.98
CA PRO A 134 0.73 8.00 9.65
C PRO A 134 0.57 7.33 8.28
N MET A 135 -0.32 6.35 8.19
CA MET A 135 -0.57 5.60 6.96
C MET A 135 -2.06 5.28 6.81
N ILE A 136 -2.59 5.45 5.59
CA ILE A 136 -3.98 5.13 5.25
C ILE A 136 -3.98 4.35 3.94
N VAL A 137 -4.71 3.25 3.91
CA VAL A 137 -5.06 2.53 2.67
C VAL A 137 -6.48 2.94 2.28
N GLU A 138 -6.61 3.58 1.12
CA GLU A 138 -7.88 3.83 0.45
C GLU A 138 -8.00 2.91 -0.76
N VAL A 139 -9.14 2.24 -0.93
CA VAL A 139 -9.44 1.41 -2.11
C VAL A 139 -10.30 2.20 -3.09
N SER A 140 -10.06 2.01 -4.39
CA SER A 140 -10.83 2.63 -5.48
C SER A 140 -11.21 1.58 -6.53
N GLY A 141 -12.49 1.46 -6.85
CA GLY A 141 -13.00 0.37 -7.68
C GLY A 141 -12.99 -0.99 -6.96
N GLY A 142 -13.40 -2.05 -7.67
CA GLY A 142 -13.77 -3.32 -7.03
C GLY A 142 -15.20 -3.26 -6.47
N SER A 143 -15.61 -4.32 -5.78
CA SER A 143 -16.97 -4.43 -5.24
C SER A 143 -17.03 -5.07 -3.86
N GLY A 144 -17.91 -4.57 -2.99
CA GLY A 144 -18.09 -5.06 -1.63
C GLY A 144 -17.80 -3.98 -0.58
N VAL A 145 -17.35 -4.39 0.60
CA VAL A 145 -17.04 -3.47 1.72
C VAL A 145 -15.61 -2.94 1.59
N CYS A 146 -15.44 -1.84 0.86
CA CYS A 146 -14.15 -1.16 0.67
C CYS A 146 -13.95 -0.02 1.70
N ALA A 147 -13.85 -0.34 2.99
CA ALA A 147 -13.65 0.65 4.04
C ALA A 147 -12.17 1.07 4.15
N PRO A 148 -11.83 2.38 4.17
CA PRO A 148 -10.45 2.80 4.41
C PRO A 148 -9.93 2.34 5.78
N THR A 149 -8.75 1.73 5.79
CA THR A 149 -8.01 1.29 6.99
C THR A 149 -6.79 2.19 7.21
N GLY A 150 -6.27 2.28 8.43
CA GLY A 150 -5.13 3.13 8.74
C GLY A 150 -5.21 3.99 9.98
N CYS A 151 -4.09 4.65 10.24
CA CYS A 151 -3.94 5.67 11.27
C CYS A 151 -3.56 7.02 10.65
N ASP A 152 -4.43 8.00 10.83
CA ASP A 152 -4.29 9.38 10.36
C ASP A 152 -3.80 10.35 11.44
N VAL A 153 -3.61 9.88 12.67
CA VAL A 153 -3.01 10.64 13.78
C VAL A 153 -1.51 10.39 13.92
N ASP A 154 -0.81 11.39 14.45
CA ASP A 154 0.60 11.32 14.83
C ASP A 154 0.74 10.67 16.23
N LEU A 155 0.96 9.35 16.25
CA LEU A 155 1.08 8.56 17.48
C LEU A 155 2.36 8.89 18.27
N ASN A 156 3.42 9.34 17.60
CA ASN A 156 4.72 9.63 18.23
C ASN A 156 4.59 10.70 19.33
N ARG A 157 3.73 11.71 19.13
CA ARG A 157 3.44 12.78 20.11
C ARG A 157 2.97 12.27 21.46
N ASN A 158 2.23 11.16 21.46
CA ASN A 158 1.64 10.55 22.65
C ASN A 158 2.34 9.24 23.04
N CYS A 159 3.45 8.89 22.40
CA CYS A 159 4.18 7.66 22.68
C CYS A 159 4.71 7.66 24.14
N PRO A 160 4.39 6.64 24.95
CA PRO A 160 4.94 6.45 26.29
C PRO A 160 6.48 6.36 26.25
N THR A 161 7.15 6.87 27.27
CA THR A 161 8.62 7.01 27.30
C THR A 161 9.32 5.65 27.10
N GLU A 162 8.77 4.60 27.68
CA GLU A 162 9.19 3.21 27.60
C GLU A 162 9.00 2.55 26.22
N LEU A 163 8.21 3.16 25.33
CA LEU A 163 7.99 2.72 23.94
C LEU A 163 8.71 3.59 22.90
N ARG A 164 9.26 4.75 23.27
CA ARG A 164 9.92 5.66 22.31
C ARG A 164 11.17 5.05 21.69
N ALA A 165 11.33 5.30 20.39
CA ALA A 165 12.50 4.95 19.60
C ALA A 165 12.85 6.11 18.65
N ALA A 166 14.02 6.02 17.99
CA ALA A 166 14.51 7.01 17.01
C ALA A 166 14.37 8.47 17.51
N ASP A 167 14.88 8.75 18.71
CA ASP A 167 14.82 10.06 19.40
C ASP A 167 13.41 10.67 19.57
N GLY A 168 12.36 9.87 19.40
CA GLY A 168 10.96 10.26 19.50
C GLY A 168 10.19 10.17 18.17
N ASP A 169 10.87 9.95 17.04
CA ASP A 169 10.25 9.84 15.72
C ASP A 169 9.64 8.45 15.43
N ALA A 170 9.68 7.52 16.40
CA ALA A 170 8.93 6.28 16.32
C ALA A 170 8.49 5.75 17.70
N CYS A 171 7.48 4.88 17.69
CA CYS A 171 6.88 4.25 18.85
C CYS A 171 6.82 2.72 18.70
N LYS A 172 7.52 1.98 19.56
CA LYS A 172 7.47 0.52 19.62
C LYS A 172 6.08 0.02 20.02
N SER A 173 5.69 -1.14 19.52
CA SER A 173 4.64 -1.91 20.18
C SER A 173 5.16 -2.50 21.50
N ALA A 174 4.26 -3.02 22.34
CA ALA A 174 4.67 -3.67 23.58
C ALA A 174 5.47 -4.97 23.35
N CYS A 175 5.24 -5.67 22.23
CA CYS A 175 6.07 -6.82 21.87
C CYS A 175 7.53 -6.38 21.59
N GLU A 176 7.71 -5.35 20.76
CA GLU A 176 9.03 -4.81 20.40
C GLU A 176 9.78 -4.11 21.55
N ALA A 177 9.05 -3.69 22.59
CA ALA A 177 9.64 -3.08 23.78
C ALA A 177 10.02 -4.11 24.85
N PHE A 178 9.20 -5.16 25.07
CA PHE A 178 9.32 -6.04 26.24
C PHE A 178 9.55 -7.52 25.90
N GLY A 179 9.24 -7.97 24.68
CA GLY A 179 9.49 -9.33 24.20
C GLY A 179 8.74 -10.44 24.96
N THR A 180 7.75 -10.12 25.79
CA THR A 180 7.08 -11.13 26.62
C THR A 180 6.00 -11.89 25.83
N PRO A 181 5.73 -13.16 26.16
CA PRO A 181 4.71 -13.96 25.48
C PRO A 181 3.31 -13.32 25.48
N GLU A 182 2.96 -12.57 26.53
CA GLU A 182 1.71 -11.81 26.67
C GLU A 182 1.57 -10.73 25.59
N TYR A 183 2.62 -9.94 25.35
CA TYR A 183 2.58 -8.84 24.38
C TYR A 183 2.78 -9.31 22.94
N CYS A 184 3.56 -10.37 22.75
CA CYS A 184 3.86 -10.96 21.45
C CYS A 184 2.88 -12.07 21.04
N CYS A 185 1.82 -12.32 21.82
CA CYS A 185 0.84 -13.38 21.62
C CYS A 185 1.46 -14.75 21.28
N SER A 186 2.49 -15.16 22.02
CA SER A 186 3.29 -16.34 21.71
C SER A 186 3.25 -17.38 22.84
N GLY A 187 3.73 -18.61 22.57
CA GLY A 187 3.70 -19.70 23.54
C GLY A 187 2.29 -19.98 24.06
N ALA A 188 2.07 -19.81 25.37
CA ALA A 188 0.76 -19.99 26.01
C ALA A 188 -0.31 -18.97 25.56
N TYR A 189 0.10 -17.87 24.91
CA TYR A 189 -0.78 -16.80 24.44
C TYR A 189 -1.03 -16.84 22.92
N ASN A 190 -0.70 -17.94 22.24
CA ASN A 190 -0.87 -18.10 20.78
C ASN A 190 -2.33 -18.36 20.33
N SER A 191 -3.30 -17.72 20.99
CA SER A 191 -4.70 -17.75 20.57
C SER A 191 -5.43 -16.45 20.98
N PRO A 192 -6.50 -16.04 20.26
CA PRO A 192 -7.30 -14.87 20.62
C PRO A 192 -7.90 -14.92 22.02
N THR A 193 -8.22 -16.12 22.53
CA THR A 193 -8.78 -16.30 23.88
C THR A 193 -7.73 -16.09 24.98
N ALA A 194 -6.45 -16.29 24.67
CA ALA A 194 -5.36 -16.18 25.65
C ALA A 194 -4.67 -14.80 25.58
N CYS A 195 -4.37 -14.28 24.39
CA CYS A 195 -3.78 -12.95 24.23
C CYS A 195 -4.86 -11.87 24.27
N THR A 196 -4.96 -11.15 25.38
CA THR A 196 -5.95 -10.08 25.56
C THR A 196 -5.34 -8.69 25.35
N PRO A 197 -6.13 -7.65 24.99
CA PRO A 197 -5.61 -6.31 24.74
C PRO A 197 -4.91 -5.71 25.97
N SER A 198 -3.63 -5.36 25.83
CA SER A 198 -2.85 -4.67 26.86
C SER A 198 -3.17 -3.16 26.92
N VAL A 199 -2.71 -2.47 27.97
CA VAL A 199 -2.80 -1.00 28.06
C VAL A 199 -2.15 -0.29 26.87
N TYR A 200 -1.07 -0.86 26.32
CA TYR A 200 -0.35 -0.29 25.18
C TYR A 200 -1.08 -0.51 23.86
N SER A 201 -1.60 -1.72 23.60
CA SER A 201 -2.39 -1.96 22.38
C SER A 201 -3.74 -1.22 22.43
N GLN A 202 -4.37 -1.11 23.60
CA GLN A 202 -5.56 -0.26 23.77
C GLN A 202 -5.26 1.23 23.51
N MET A 203 -4.07 1.73 23.83
CA MET A 203 -3.65 3.10 23.49
C MET A 203 -3.50 3.28 21.97
N PHE A 204 -2.80 2.36 21.28
CA PHE A 204 -2.71 2.35 19.82
C PHE A 204 -4.08 2.26 19.16
N LYS A 205 -4.97 1.39 19.67
CA LYS A 205 -6.35 1.22 19.16
C LYS A 205 -7.21 2.46 19.36
N SER A 206 -7.06 3.15 20.49
CA SER A 206 -7.79 4.38 20.79
C SER A 206 -7.38 5.54 19.88
N ALA A 207 -6.10 5.60 19.52
CA ALA A 207 -5.57 6.57 18.56
C ALA A 207 -5.93 6.20 17.10
N CYS A 208 -5.84 4.92 16.76
CA CYS A 208 -5.94 4.38 15.41
C CYS A 208 -7.02 3.29 15.32
N PRO A 209 -8.33 3.60 15.49
CA PRO A 209 -9.39 2.60 15.60
C PRO A 209 -9.62 1.79 14.30
N ARG A 210 -9.05 2.20 13.17
CA ARG A 210 -9.13 1.52 11.87
C ARG A 210 -7.87 0.70 11.55
N SER A 211 -7.00 0.47 12.53
CA SER A 211 -5.78 -0.34 12.43
C SER A 211 -5.80 -1.51 13.41
N TYR A 212 -4.96 -2.52 13.13
CA TYR A 212 -4.62 -3.56 14.10
C TYR A 212 -3.60 -3.03 15.10
N SER A 213 -3.80 -3.28 16.39
CA SER A 213 -2.99 -2.77 17.51
C SER A 213 -2.20 -3.86 18.25
N TYR A 214 -2.53 -5.13 18.03
CA TYR A 214 -1.80 -6.32 18.47
C TYR A 214 -2.21 -7.54 17.61
N ALA A 215 -1.49 -8.66 17.72
CA ALA A 215 -1.58 -9.77 16.77
C ALA A 215 -2.94 -10.49 16.68
N TYR A 216 -3.77 -10.41 17.74
CA TYR A 216 -5.15 -10.93 17.75
C TYR A 216 -6.18 -9.82 18.01
N ASP A 217 -5.86 -8.58 17.62
CA ASP A 217 -6.83 -7.50 17.64
C ASP A 217 -7.97 -7.81 16.67
N ASP A 218 -9.20 -7.78 17.17
CA ASP A 218 -10.35 -7.84 16.28
C ASP A 218 -10.30 -6.61 15.37
N ALA A 219 -10.36 -6.85 14.04
CA ALA A 219 -10.70 -5.80 13.10
C ALA A 219 -11.93 -5.07 13.67
N THR A 220 -11.89 -3.75 13.82
CA THR A 220 -13.02 -3.05 14.46
C THR A 220 -14.21 -3.14 13.53
N ILE A 221 -15.05 -4.15 13.78
CA ILE A 221 -16.08 -4.58 12.84
C ILE A 221 -17.17 -3.52 12.86
N ILE A 222 -17.00 -2.51 12.00
CA ILE A 222 -18.12 -1.76 11.44
C ILE A 222 -18.87 -2.76 10.57
N LEU A 223 -19.67 -3.61 11.24
CA LEU A 223 -20.47 -4.66 10.64
C LEU A 223 -21.68 -4.04 9.95
N ILE A 224 -21.42 -3.29 8.87
CA ILE A 224 -22.46 -2.91 7.93
C ILE A 224 -22.79 -4.17 7.14
N LEU A 225 -23.73 -4.95 7.67
CA LEU A 225 -24.41 -6.01 6.93
C LEU A 225 -25.16 -5.39 5.75
N ALA A 226 -24.48 -5.32 4.61
CA ALA A 226 -25.08 -4.96 3.34
C ALA A 226 -24.81 -6.08 2.33
N ASN A 227 -25.81 -6.95 2.16
CA ASN A 227 -26.03 -7.54 0.84
C ASN A 227 -26.23 -6.37 -0.12
N LEU A 228 -25.30 -6.12 -1.04
CA LEU A 228 -25.51 -5.53 -2.38
C LEU A 228 -24.17 -5.30 -3.09
N PHE A 229 -24.19 -5.45 -4.42
CA PHE A 229 -23.09 -5.10 -5.31
C PHE A 229 -22.90 -3.57 -5.32
N GLY A 230 -21.97 -3.07 -4.51
CA GLY A 230 -21.52 -1.68 -4.53
C GLY A 230 -20.15 -1.56 -5.18
N ASP A 231 -20.06 -0.81 -6.28
CA ASP A 231 -18.79 -0.36 -6.87
C ASP A 231 -18.12 0.62 -5.90
N CYS A 232 -16.86 0.36 -5.52
CA CYS A 232 -16.12 1.18 -4.56
C CYS A 232 -15.62 2.52 -5.14
N SER A 233 -16.08 2.90 -6.32
CA SER A 233 -15.87 4.22 -6.93
C SER A 233 -16.52 5.34 -6.10
N LYS A 234 -15.68 6.28 -5.63
CA LYS A 234 -16.03 7.36 -4.67
C LYS A 234 -17.27 8.18 -5.10
N LYS A 235 -18.45 7.84 -4.57
CA LYS A 235 -19.56 8.80 -4.42
C LYS A 235 -19.41 9.52 -3.08
N ALA A 236 -18.96 10.77 -3.14
CA ALA A 236 -19.10 11.71 -2.04
C ALA A 236 -20.59 12.08 -1.86
N SER A 237 -21.36 11.20 -1.22
CA SER A 237 -22.73 11.51 -0.80
C SER A 237 -22.66 12.38 0.44
N LYS A 238 -22.93 13.68 0.27
CA LYS A 238 -23.46 14.48 1.37
C LYS A 238 -24.78 13.85 1.77
N ASP A 239 -24.86 13.20 2.92
CA ASP A 239 -26.13 13.08 3.63
C ASP A 239 -25.90 12.97 5.15
N SER A 240 -26.79 13.63 5.87
CA SER A 240 -26.64 14.02 7.26
C SER A 240 -26.42 12.85 8.22
N ALA A 241 -25.38 12.95 9.06
CA ALA A 241 -25.44 12.32 10.36
C ALA A 241 -26.65 12.89 11.14
N LYS A 242 -27.38 12.02 11.83
CA LYS A 242 -28.34 12.39 12.89
C LYS A 242 -28.00 11.61 14.15
N SER A 243 -26.94 12.03 14.83
CA SER A 243 -26.71 11.73 16.24
C SER A 243 -27.34 12.84 17.09
N THR A 244 -28.00 12.44 18.18
CA THR A 244 -28.70 13.35 19.10
C THR A 244 -27.70 14.21 19.88
N GLU A 245 -28.10 15.46 20.15
CA GLU A 245 -27.29 16.48 20.83
C GLU A 245 -26.82 16.07 22.24
N THR A 246 -25.60 16.49 22.59
CA THR A 246 -25.35 17.17 23.87
C THR A 246 -24.35 18.30 23.61
N THR A 247 -24.80 19.52 23.85
CA THR A 247 -24.15 20.77 23.44
C THR A 247 -23.11 21.24 24.46
N LEU A 248 -21.92 21.64 24.01
CA LEU A 248 -21.18 22.78 24.59
C LEU A 248 -20.31 23.48 23.51
N LEU A 249 -20.28 24.80 23.56
CA LEU A 249 -19.63 25.76 22.65
C LEU A 249 -18.11 25.84 22.93
N SER A 250 -17.14 26.27 22.10
CA SER A 250 -17.01 26.79 20.71
C SER A 250 -15.51 26.59 20.29
N ASN A 251 -14.89 27.08 19.19
CA ASN A 251 -15.20 28.05 18.12
C ASN A 251 -14.23 27.84 16.92
N GLY A 252 -14.35 28.62 15.83
CA GLY A 252 -13.22 28.94 14.92
C GLY A 252 -13.14 28.18 13.57
N SER A 253 -13.56 28.85 12.50
CA SER A 253 -13.27 28.55 11.08
C SER A 253 -11.91 29.17 10.64
N PRO A 254 -11.31 28.91 9.43
CA PRO A 254 -11.96 28.42 8.21
C PRO A 254 -11.26 27.37 7.32
N SER A 255 -12.12 26.79 6.49
CA SER A 255 -11.96 26.20 5.14
C SER A 255 -10.67 26.45 4.34
N TRP A 256 -10.12 25.38 3.75
CA TRP A 256 -9.10 25.46 2.69
C TRP A 256 -9.24 24.44 1.54
N LEU A 257 -10.30 23.62 1.49
CA LEU A 257 -10.48 22.61 0.43
C LEU A 257 -11.50 23.04 -0.64
N ALA A 258 -10.98 23.78 -1.62
CA ALA A 258 -11.55 23.90 -2.95
C ALA A 258 -10.44 23.70 -4.00
N ASN A 259 -10.80 23.05 -5.11
CA ASN A 259 -9.98 22.78 -6.31
C ASN A 259 -9.05 21.55 -6.27
N LEU A 260 -9.56 20.43 -6.78
CA LEU A 260 -8.83 19.54 -7.68
C LEU A 260 -9.85 19.09 -8.76
N ALA A 261 -9.98 19.85 -9.84
CA ALA A 261 -9.21 19.65 -11.07
C ALA A 261 -9.44 18.27 -11.69
N THR A 262 -10.36 18.20 -12.65
CA THR A 262 -10.56 17.05 -13.54
C THR A 262 -9.34 16.89 -14.45
N GLY A 263 -8.36 16.12 -14.00
CA GLY A 263 -7.20 15.73 -14.80
C GLY A 263 -7.54 14.57 -15.72
N ASP A 264 -7.81 14.86 -16.99
CA ASP A 264 -7.97 13.85 -18.04
C ASP A 264 -6.63 13.13 -18.26
N SER A 265 -6.60 11.81 -18.09
CA SER A 265 -5.34 11.05 -18.02
C SER A 265 -4.85 10.69 -19.42
N THR A 266 -3.96 11.53 -19.96
CA THR A 266 -3.18 11.21 -21.16
C THR A 266 -2.36 9.94 -20.93
N ARG A 267 -2.83 8.82 -21.49
CA ARG A 267 -2.14 7.53 -21.46
C ARG A 267 -0.71 7.68 -22.02
N LYS A 268 0.30 7.63 -21.14
CA LYS A 268 1.68 7.39 -21.59
C LYS A 268 1.77 5.96 -22.13
N LEU A 269 2.38 5.82 -23.31
CA LEU A 269 2.53 4.55 -24.00
C LEU A 269 3.42 3.61 -23.14
N PRO A 270 2.97 2.39 -22.79
CA PRO A 270 3.77 1.49 -21.97
C PRO A 270 4.99 0.98 -22.77
N HIS A 271 6.06 0.56 -22.08
CA HIS A 271 7.25 -0.02 -22.73
C HIS A 271 6.94 -1.22 -23.64
N TYR A 272 5.84 -1.94 -23.37
CA TYR A 272 5.30 -2.98 -24.25
C TYR A 272 5.01 -2.49 -25.68
N ALA A 273 4.61 -1.22 -25.86
CA ALA A 273 4.38 -0.66 -27.18
C ALA A 273 5.69 -0.45 -27.96
N LEU A 274 6.80 -0.11 -27.29
CA LEU A 274 8.12 -0.02 -27.93
C LEU A 274 8.64 -1.40 -28.34
N LEU A 275 8.44 -2.43 -27.52
CA LEU A 275 8.73 -3.82 -27.86
C LEU A 275 7.87 -4.33 -29.02
N LEU A 276 6.57 -4.01 -29.03
CA LEU A 276 5.67 -4.31 -30.15
C LEU A 276 6.08 -3.58 -31.43
N PHE A 277 6.45 -2.29 -31.35
CA PHE A 277 7.00 -1.56 -32.50
C PHE A 277 8.31 -2.17 -33.02
N ALA A 278 9.21 -2.61 -32.14
CA ALA A 278 10.44 -3.30 -32.54
C ALA A 278 10.17 -4.64 -33.23
N LEU A 279 9.21 -5.44 -32.71
CA LEU A 279 8.77 -6.69 -33.34
C LEU A 279 8.08 -6.46 -34.70
N ILE A 280 7.28 -5.39 -34.82
CA ILE A 280 6.66 -4.98 -36.09
C ILE A 280 7.74 -4.51 -37.10
N LEU A 281 8.71 -3.70 -36.68
CA LEU A 281 9.76 -3.19 -37.56
C LEU A 281 10.72 -4.30 -38.02
N THR A 282 11.06 -5.27 -37.16
CA THR A 282 11.88 -6.42 -37.52
C THR A 282 11.15 -7.37 -38.49
N THR A 283 9.87 -7.68 -38.24
CA THR A 283 9.07 -8.50 -39.18
C THR A 283 8.84 -7.83 -40.53
N ILE A 284 8.61 -6.51 -40.57
CA ILE A 284 8.55 -5.71 -41.81
C ILE A 284 9.91 -5.75 -42.54
N SER A 285 11.03 -5.60 -41.84
CA SER A 285 12.37 -5.61 -42.45
C SER A 285 12.73 -6.97 -43.06
N ILE A 286 12.37 -8.07 -42.37
CA ILE A 286 12.57 -9.44 -42.87
C ILE A 286 11.72 -9.67 -44.13
N SER A 287 10.45 -9.29 -44.12
CA SER A 287 9.56 -9.48 -45.28
C SER A 287 9.95 -8.62 -46.49
N LEU A 288 10.43 -7.38 -46.29
CA LEU A 288 11.05 -6.57 -47.35
C LEU A 288 12.31 -7.22 -47.93
N SER A 289 13.13 -7.86 -47.10
CA SER A 289 14.37 -8.54 -47.52
C SER A 289 14.08 -9.75 -48.42
N PHE A 290 13.01 -10.51 -48.13
CA PHE A 290 12.54 -11.61 -48.99
C PHE A 290 11.95 -11.11 -50.33
N LEU A 291 11.30 -9.94 -50.34
CA LEU A 291 10.78 -9.31 -51.56
C LEU A 291 11.88 -8.80 -52.52
N GLN A 292 13.11 -8.61 -52.04
CA GLN A 292 14.26 -8.21 -52.86
C GLN A 292 15.06 -9.40 -53.43
N GLN A 293 14.67 -10.64 -53.11
CA GLN A 293 15.29 -11.89 -53.59
C GLN A 293 14.42 -12.65 -54.61
N LEU A 294 13.34 -12.01 -55.10
CA LEU A 294 12.39 -12.49 -56.11
C LEU A 294 12.39 -11.57 -57.34
#